data_AF-A0A804NS77-F1
#
_entry.id   AF-A0A804NS77-F1
#
_cell.length_a   1.000
_cell.length_b   1.000
_cell.length_c   1.000
_cell.angle_alpha   90.00
_cell.angle_beta   90.00
_cell.angle_gamma   90.00
#
_symmetry.space_group_name_H-M   'P 1'
#
loop_
_entity.id
_entity.type
_entity.pdbx_description
1 polymer ?
#
loop_
_entity_poly.entity_id
_entity_poly.type
_entity_poly.pdbx_seq_one_letter_code
_entity_poly.pdbx_strand_id
1 'polypeptide(L)'
;MSELAKAVLEKKQVPDIIVNNAGTINKNNKTWNVPVEDFDMVVDTNIKGTANVAPYCASKWAIEGLTRSLAKELPPGIAAIALSPGVVNTDMVTSCFGS
;
A
#
# COMPACT_ATOMS: atom_id res chain seq x y z
N MET A 1 -10.24 -11.27 0.18
CA MET A 1 -8.92 -11.33 -0.48
C MET A 1 -8.76 -12.56 -1.36
N SER A 2 -9.12 -13.77 -0.93
CA SER A 2 -9.02 -15.00 -1.74
C SER A 2 -9.70 -14.91 -3.11
N GLU A 3 -10.92 -14.38 -3.15
CA GLU A 3 -11.70 -14.26 -4.40
C GLU A 3 -11.07 -13.27 -5.38
N LEU A 4 -10.57 -12.14 -4.89
CA LEU A 4 -9.86 -11.16 -5.71
C LEU A 4 -8.57 -11.77 -6.29
N ALA A 5 -7.79 -12.45 -5.45
CA ALA A 5 -6.56 -13.12 -5.86
C ALA A 5 -6.84 -14.22 -6.90
N LYS A 6 -7.87 -15.05 -6.70
CA LYS A 6 -8.30 -16.04 -7.70
C LYS A 6 -8.71 -15.39 -9.01
N ALA A 7 -9.57 -14.37 -8.98
CA ALA A 7 -10.04 -13.71 -10.19
C ALA A 7 -8.89 -13.09 -10.99
N VAL A 8 -7.89 -12.51 -10.32
CA VAL A 8 -6.68 -11.97 -10.98
C VAL A 8 -5.86 -13.09 -11.62
N LEU A 9 -5.65 -14.21 -10.91
CA LEU A 9 -4.91 -15.36 -11.44
C LEU A 9 -5.63 -16.04 -12.62
N GLU A 10 -6.95 -16.23 -12.53
CA GLU A 10 -7.77 -16.86 -13.57
C GLU A 10 -7.81 -16.01 -14.83
N LYS A 11 -8.01 -14.70 -14.70
CA LYS A 11 -8.05 -13.80 -15.85
C LYS A 11 -6.67 -13.51 -16.44
N LYS A 12 -5.58 -13.84 -15.72
CA LYS A 12 -4.20 -13.46 -16.06
C LYS A 12 -4.08 -11.99 -16.47
N GLN A 13 -4.98 -11.16 -15.96
CA GLN A 13 -5.05 -9.76 -16.34
C GLN A 13 -4.13 -9.00 -15.38
N VAL A 14 -3.06 -8.46 -15.93
CA VAL A 14 -2.22 -7.51 -15.23
C VAL A 14 -3.03 -6.21 -15.11
N PRO A 15 -3.10 -5.57 -13.93
CA PRO A 15 -3.73 -4.26 -13.80
C PRO A 15 -3.09 -3.26 -14.76
N ASP A 16 -3.90 -2.52 -15.50
CA ASP A 16 -3.43 -1.50 -16.45
C ASP A 16 -2.94 -0.24 -15.72
N ILE A 17 -3.57 0.08 -14.59
CA ILE A 17 -3.26 1.26 -13.79
C ILE A 17 -2.95 0.82 -12.36
N ILE A 18 -1.76 1.20 -11.90
CA ILE A 18 -1.33 1.04 -10.50
C ILE A 18 -1.27 2.42 -9.87
N VAL A 19 -2.08 2.63 -8.84
CA VAL A 19 -2.03 3.83 -8.01
C VAL A 19 -1.16 3.53 -6.79
N ASN A 20 0.06 4.06 -6.80
CA ASN A 20 1.02 3.83 -5.72
C ASN A 20 0.73 4.72 -4.51
N ASN A 21 0.71 4.10 -3.32
CA ASN A 21 0.46 4.73 -2.05
C ASN A 21 1.57 4.38 -1.04
N ALA A 22 2.69 5.12 -1.06
CA ALA A 22 3.95 4.82 -0.36
C ALA A 22 3.87 4.66 1.18
N GLY A 23 4.01 3.45 1.72
CA GLY A 23 3.83 3.09 3.13
C GLY A 23 5.07 3.28 4.05
N THR A 24 4.91 3.00 5.35
CA THR A 24 5.99 2.89 6.36
C THR A 24 6.51 1.44 6.47
N ILE A 25 7.76 1.21 6.89
CA ILE A 25 8.37 -0.12 7.11
C ILE A 25 9.16 -0.13 8.41
N ASN A 26 9.47 -1.35 8.83
CA ASN A 26 10.45 -1.65 9.86
C ASN A 26 11.87 -1.41 9.36
N LYS A 27 12.82 -1.32 10.28
CA LYS A 27 14.25 -1.34 9.92
C LYS A 27 14.54 -2.53 9.01
N ASN A 28 15.37 -2.31 7.99
CA ASN A 28 15.73 -3.36 7.03
C ASN A 28 16.27 -4.59 7.75
N ASN A 29 15.62 -5.73 7.53
CA ASN A 29 16.00 -7.01 8.09
C ASN A 29 15.59 -8.14 7.14
N LYS A 30 16.12 -9.35 7.34
CA LYS A 30 15.62 -10.53 6.64
C LYS A 30 14.19 -10.79 7.10
N THR A 31 13.28 -11.15 6.19
CA THR A 31 11.85 -11.30 6.50
C THR A 31 11.59 -12.20 7.71
N TRP A 32 12.33 -13.29 7.87
CA TRP A 32 12.19 -14.22 9.00
C TRP A 32 12.88 -13.76 10.30
N ASN A 33 13.64 -12.68 10.28
CA ASN A 33 14.26 -12.07 11.46
C ASN A 33 13.48 -10.84 11.96
N VAL A 34 12.37 -10.47 11.30
CA VAL A 34 11.53 -9.35 11.73
C VAL A 34 10.69 -9.81 12.93
N PRO A 35 10.80 -9.15 14.10
CA PRO A 35 9.91 -9.41 15.22
C PRO A 35 8.44 -9.20 14.85
N VAL A 36 7.53 -9.96 15.45
CA VAL A 36 6.09 -9.88 15.15
C VAL A 36 5.55 -8.50 15.49
N GLU A 37 6.04 -7.91 16.57
CA GLU A 37 5.64 -6.59 17.06
C GLU A 37 5.99 -5.49 16.05
N ASP A 38 7.15 -5.60 15.40
CA ASP A 38 7.57 -4.70 14.33
C ASP A 38 6.65 -4.87 13.10
N PHE A 39 6.34 -6.12 12.73
CA PHE A 39 5.41 -6.37 11.62
C PHE A 39 4.01 -5.77 11.90
N ASP A 40 3.48 -5.98 13.10
CA ASP A 40 2.19 -5.46 13.52
C ASP A 40 2.17 -3.92 13.54
N MET A 41 3.25 -3.28 13.98
CA MET A 41 3.36 -1.81 13.94
C MET A 41 3.25 -1.24 12.52
N VAL A 42 3.85 -1.91 11.52
CA VAL A 42 3.75 -1.53 10.11
C VAL A 42 2.33 -1.74 9.57
N VAL A 43 1.68 -2.83 9.95
CA VAL A 43 0.27 -3.09 9.61
C VAL A 43 -0.62 -2.02 10.23
N ASP A 44 -0.37 -1.65 11.49
CA ASP A 44 -1.16 -0.64 12.20
C ASP A 44 -1.00 0.74 11.55
N THR A 45 0.22 1.11 11.16
CA THR A 45 0.49 2.41 10.52
C THR A 45 -0.09 2.51 9.12
N ASN A 46 -0.01 1.44 8.33
CA ASN A 46 -0.41 1.49 6.92
C ASN A 46 -1.86 1.09 6.66
N ILE A 47 -2.46 0.25 7.51
CA ILE A 47 -3.75 -0.40 7.23
C ILE A 47 -4.80 -0.03 8.28
N LYS A 48 -4.46 -0.04 9.58
CA LYS A 48 -5.44 0.22 10.64
C LYS A 48 -5.60 1.71 10.99
N GLY A 49 -4.52 2.48 10.85
CA GLY A 49 -4.40 3.85 11.34
C GLY A 49 -3.59 3.92 12.64
N THR A 50 -2.80 4.98 12.79
CA THR A 50 -1.89 5.15 13.94
C THR A 50 -1.95 6.57 14.49
N ALA A 51 -1.84 6.69 15.81
CA ALA A 51 -1.87 7.96 16.51
C ALA A 51 -0.72 8.88 16.03
N ASN A 52 -0.94 10.21 16.07
CA ASN A 52 0.03 11.25 15.68
C ASN A 52 0.41 11.30 14.20
N VAL A 53 -0.11 10.41 13.36
CA VAL A 53 0.11 10.40 11.90
C VAL A 53 -1.22 10.38 11.12
N ALA A 54 -2.25 11.03 11.68
CA ALA A 54 -3.60 11.05 11.10
C ALA A 54 -3.66 11.60 9.65
N PRO A 55 -2.97 12.69 9.27
CA PRO A 55 -2.98 13.16 7.88
C PRO A 55 -2.39 12.14 6.90
N TYR A 56 -1.37 11.41 7.34
CA TYR A 56 -0.75 10.34 6.56
C TYR A 56 -1.72 9.16 6.41
N CYS A 57 -2.36 8.71 7.49
CA CYS A 57 -3.37 7.64 7.41
C CYS A 57 -4.56 8.05 6.52
N ALA A 58 -5.00 9.30 6.61
CA ALA A 58 -6.08 9.81 5.77
C ALA A 58 -5.70 9.81 4.29
N SER A 59 -4.47 10.20 3.93
CA SER A 59 -4.02 10.13 2.54
C SER A 59 -3.97 8.69 2.01
N LYS A 60 -3.66 7.70 2.87
CA LYS A 60 -3.74 6.27 2.50
C LYS A 60 -5.12 5.86 2.05
N TRP A 61 -6.12 6.17 2.85
CA TRP A 61 -7.51 5.85 2.56
C TRP A 61 -8.05 6.67 1.38
N ALA A 62 -7.54 7.89 1.17
CA ALA A 62 -7.89 8.69 0.01
C ALA A 62 -7.48 8.02 -1.30
N ILE A 63 -6.29 7.38 -1.37
CA ILE A 63 -5.85 6.65 -2.58
C ILE A 63 -6.72 5.43 -2.86
N GLU A 64 -7.16 4.70 -1.81
CA GLU A 64 -8.12 3.61 -1.96
C GLU A 64 -9.46 4.09 -2.54
N GLY A 65 -9.99 5.20 -2.00
CA GLY A 65 -11.22 5.82 -2.49
C GLY A 65 -11.10 6.30 -3.93
N LEU A 66 -10.02 7.00 -4.25
CA LEU A 66 -9.70 7.48 -5.59
C LEU A 66 -9.64 6.34 -6.61
N THR A 67 -8.91 5.28 -6.28
CA THR A 67 -8.75 4.11 -7.16
C THR A 67 -10.10 3.43 -7.42
N ARG A 68 -10.96 3.34 -6.40
CA ARG A 68 -12.30 2.76 -6.55
C ARG A 68 -13.23 3.63 -7.39
N SER A 69 -13.13 4.95 -7.30
CA SER A 69 -13.87 5.86 -8.20
C SER A 69 -13.39 5.67 -9.63
N LEU A 70 -12.06 5.73 -9.83
CA LEU A 70 -11.42 5.54 -11.12
C LEU A 70 -11.83 4.21 -11.76
N ALA A 71 -11.80 3.10 -11.01
CA ALA A 71 -12.19 1.79 -11.51
C ALA A 71 -13.64 1.71 -12.01
N LYS A 72 -14.54 2.56 -11.52
CA LYS A 72 -15.93 2.65 -11.99
C LYS A 72 -16.09 3.53 -13.23
N GLU A 73 -15.17 4.46 -13.44
CA GLU A 73 -15.19 5.42 -14.55
C GLU A 73 -14.40 4.93 -15.78
N LEU A 74 -13.53 3.93 -15.58
CA LEU A 74 -12.74 3.34 -16.66
C LEU A 74 -13.61 2.49 -17.61
N PRO A 75 -13.27 2.45 -18.91
CA PRO A 75 -13.97 1.62 -19.87
C PRO A 75 -13.76 0.12 -19.57
N PRO A 76 -14.67 -0.76 -20.04
CA PRO A 76 -14.53 -2.20 -19.87
C PRO A 76 -13.18 -2.71 -20.39
N GLY A 77 -12.53 -3.56 -19.60
CA GLY A 77 -11.23 -4.14 -19.95
C GLY A 77 -10.03 -3.44 -19.32
N ILE A 78 -10.20 -2.22 -18.79
CA ILE A 78 -9.15 -1.51 -18.04
C ILE A 78 -9.37 -1.68 -16.54
N ALA A 79 -8.33 -2.10 -15.82
CA ALA A 79 -8.34 -2.28 -14.37
C ALA A 79 -7.38 -1.32 -13.66
N ALA A 80 -7.87 -0.70 -12.57
CA ALA A 80 -7.06 0.11 -11.67
C ALA A 80 -6.96 -0.54 -10.29
N ILE A 81 -5.77 -0.53 -9.70
CA ILE A 81 -5.52 -1.04 -8.34
C ILE A 81 -4.66 -0.08 -7.52
N ALA A 82 -5.02 0.11 -6.25
CA ALA A 82 -4.18 0.80 -5.30
C ALA A 82 -3.14 -0.21 -4.78
N LEU A 83 -1.87 0.14 -4.87
CA LEU A 83 -0.81 -0.61 -4.20
C LEU A 83 -0.24 0.25 -3.11
N SER A 84 -0.21 -0.29 -1.90
CA SER A 84 0.41 0.35 -0.74
C SER A 84 1.69 -0.40 -0.39
N PRO A 85 2.82 -0.17 -1.11
CA PRO A 85 4.09 -0.77 -0.73
C PRO A 85 4.54 -0.23 0.62
N GLY A 86 5.49 -0.89 1.27
CA GLY A 86 6.23 -0.30 2.37
C GLY A 86 7.17 0.85 1.92
N VAL A 87 7.91 1.46 2.84
CA VAL A 87 8.94 2.47 2.51
C VAL A 87 9.93 1.87 1.53
N VAL A 88 10.31 2.68 0.57
CA VAL A 88 11.39 2.38 -0.35
C VAL A 88 12.56 3.28 0.06
N ASN A 89 13.75 2.68 0.21
CA ASN A 89 14.96 3.44 0.55
C ASN A 89 15.25 4.45 -0.58
N THR A 90 14.95 5.72 -0.31
CA THR A 90 15.03 6.84 -1.25
C THR A 90 15.54 8.07 -0.50
N ASP A 91 16.13 9.01 -1.22
CA ASP A 91 16.68 10.26 -0.64
C ASP A 91 15.62 11.05 0.15
N MET A 92 14.35 10.97 -0.26
CA MET A 92 13.24 11.61 0.45
C MET A 92 13.13 11.11 1.90
N VAL A 93 13.21 9.80 2.12
CA VAL A 93 13.11 9.19 3.45
C VAL A 93 14.28 9.59 4.33
N THR A 94 15.50 9.55 3.77
CA THR A 94 16.71 10.02 4.47
C THR A 94 16.59 11.49 4.86
N SER A 95 16.05 12.35 3.99
CA SER A 95 15.88 13.78 4.27
C SER A 95 14.79 14.08 5.32
N CYS A 96 13.67 13.35 5.30
CA CYS A 96 12.53 13.62 6.17
C CYS A 96 12.68 13.02 7.56
N PHE A 97 13.38 11.89 7.69
CA PHE A 97 13.45 11.13 8.94
C PHE A 97 14.87 10.96 9.49
N GLY A 98 15.91 11.41 8.76
CA GLY A 98 17.30 11.39 9.23
C GLY A 98 17.89 9.99 9.43
N SER A 99 17.27 8.97 8.83
CA SER A 99 17.70 7.56 8.88
C SER A 99 18.74 7.22 7.83
#